data_AF-A0A354UXX6-F1
#
_entry.id   AF-A0A354UXX6-F1
#
_cell.length_a   1.000
_cell.length_b   1.000
_cell.length_c   1.000
_cell.angle_alpha   90.00
_cell.angle_beta   90.00
_cell.angle_gamma   90.00
#
_symmetry.space_group_name_H-M   'P 1'
#
loop_
_entity.id
_entity.type
_entity.pdbx_description
1 polymer ?
#
loop_
_entity_poly.entity_id
_entity_poly.type
_entity_poly.pdbx_seq_one_letter_code
_entity_poly.pdbx_strand_id
1 'polypeptide(L)' 'MTIILYLLVVSLTIAAGGLWFFMWSLRSGQYDDLDGAANRILFDDAADAPIKKKAPTQAIP' A
#
# COMPACT_ATOMS: atom_id res chain seq x y z
N MET A 1 13.55 42.62 -0.08
CA MET A 1 14.01 41.85 1.11
C MET A 1 12.86 41.19 1.87
N THR A 2 11.67 41.77 1.90
CA THR A 2 10.46 41.17 2.50
C THR A 2 9.99 39.88 1.83
N ILE A 3 10.11 39.77 0.50
CA ILE A 3 9.67 38.57 -0.24
C ILE A 3 10.41 37.29 0.19
N ILE A 4 11.70 37.38 0.50
CA ILE A 4 12.50 36.23 0.97
C ILE A 4 11.96 35.72 2.31
N LEU A 5 11.55 36.62 3.21
CA LEU A 5 10.97 36.26 4.49
C LEU A 5 9.64 35.49 4.31
N TYR A 6 8.78 35.94 3.39
CA TYR A 6 7.54 35.22 3.07
C TYR A 6 7.81 33.83 2.48
N LEU A 7 8.75 33.73 1.54
CA LEU A 7 9.13 32.44 0.95
C LEU A 7 9.72 31.49 1.99
N LEU A 8 10.49 32.00 2.94
CA LEU A 8 11.03 31.20 4.05
C LEU A 8 9.91 30.58 4.90
N VAL A 9 8.96 31.40 5.34
CA VAL A 9 7.83 30.93 6.16
C VAL A 9 6.97 29.93 5.40
N VAL A 10 6.67 30.20 4.12
CA VAL A 10 5.90 29.29 3.27
C VAL A 10 6.64 27.96 3.08
N SER A 11 7.94 28.01 2.77
CA SER A 11 8.75 26.81 2.59
C SER A 11 8.82 25.96 3.86
N LEU A 12 9.01 26.59 5.02
CA LEU A 12 9.04 25.87 6.30
C LEU A 12 7.68 25.23 6.63
N THR A 13 6.58 25.93 6.33
CA THR A 13 5.23 25.41 6.54
C THR A 13 4.94 24.22 5.65
N ILE A 14 5.35 24.28 4.37
CA ILE A 14 5.18 23.16 3.44
C ILE A 14 6.04 21.97 3.87
N ALA A 15 7.31 22.19 4.23
CA ALA A 15 8.20 21.13 4.69
C ALA A 15 7.67 20.45 5.97
N ALA A 16 7.26 21.25 6.96
CA ALA A 16 6.67 20.74 8.21
C ALA A 16 5.34 20.01 7.95
N GLY A 17 4.48 20.56 7.10
CA GLY A 17 3.21 19.95 6.70
C GLY A 17 3.40 18.62 5.99
N GLY A 18 4.36 18.54 5.06
CA GLY A 18 4.72 17.29 4.37
C GLY A 18 5.27 16.24 5.34
N LEU A 19 6.17 16.63 6.25
CA LEU A 19 6.70 15.73 7.27
C LEU A 19 5.61 15.22 8.22
N TRP A 20 4.71 16.11 8.66
CA TRP A 20 3.56 15.75 9.48
C TRP A 20 2.65 14.75 8.78
N PHE A 21 2.30 15.01 7.52
CA PHE A 21 1.47 14.10 6.71
C PHE A 21 2.15 12.75 6.52
N PHE A 22 3.45 12.73 6.27
CA PHE A 22 4.23 11.50 6.13
C PHE A 22 4.23 10.68 7.43
N MET A 23 4.50 11.32 8.58
CA MET A 23 4.44 10.66 9.90
C MET A 23 3.04 10.13 10.21
N TRP A 24 2.00 10.89 9.87
CA TRP A 24 0.61 10.46 10.02
C TRP A 24 0.30 9.24 9.12
N SER A 25 0.77 9.23 7.88
CA SER A 25 0.61 8.11 6.94
C SER A 25 1.23 6.83 7.50
N LEU A 26 2.47 6.91 8.03
CA LEU A 26 3.14 5.78 8.69
C LEU A 26 2.33 5.26 9.89
N ARG A 27 1.81 6.16 10.74
CA ARG A 27 0.99 5.78 11.90
C ARG A 27 -0.39 5.20 11.51
N SER A 28 -0.91 5.57 10.34
CA SER A 28 -2.24 5.15 9.89
C SER A 28 -2.32 3.69 9.44
N GLY A 29 -1.20 2.97 9.40
CA GLY A 29 -1.17 1.55 9.01
C GLY A 29 -1.40 1.30 7.51
N GLN A 30 -1.41 2.36 6.68
CA GLN A 30 -1.59 2.22 5.22
C GLN A 30 -0.48 1.41 4.53
N TYR A 31 0.67 1.26 5.18
CA TYR A 31 1.79 0.48 4.65
C TYR A 31 1.69 -1.02 4.98
N ASP A 32 0.81 -1.42 5.91
CA ASP A 32 0.68 -2.83 6.33
C ASP A 32 0.13 -3.72 5.19
N ASP A 33 -0.67 -3.17 4.27
CA ASP A 33 -1.22 -3.92 3.13
C ASP A 33 -0.23 -4.01 1.94
N LEU A 34 0.79 -3.14 1.88
CA LEU A 34 1.85 -3.25 0.87
C LEU A 34 2.71 -4.51 1.09
N ASP A 35 2.99 -4.86 2.34
CA ASP A 35 3.66 -6.11 2.69
C ASP A 35 2.84 -7.33 2.24
N GLY A 36 1.51 -7.28 2.39
CA GLY A 36 0.60 -8.33 1.92
C GLY A 36 0.52 -8.43 0.39
N ALA A 37 0.56 -7.32 -0.34
CA ALA A 37 0.56 -7.31 -1.80
C ALA A 37 1.89 -7.84 -2.39
N ALA A 38 3.03 -7.48 -1.79
CA ALA A 38 4.35 -7.99 -2.17
C ALA A 38 4.49 -9.51 -1.93
N ASN A 39 3.87 -10.03 -0.87
CA ASN A 39 3.82 -11.47 -0.63
C ASN A 39 3.00 -12.19 -1.71
N ARG A 40 1.90 -11.59 -2.19
CA ARG A 40 1.07 -12.18 -3.24
C ARG A 40 1.76 -12.21 -4.60
N ILE A 41 2.41 -11.13 -5.03
CA ILE A 41 3.11 -11.09 -6.33
C ILE A 41 4.27 -12.10 -6.43
N LEU A 42 4.97 -12.39 -5.32
CA LEU A 42 6.09 -13.32 -5.32
C LEU A 42 5.66 -14.80 -5.36
N PHE A 43 4.46 -15.10 -4.84
CA PHE A 43 3.95 -16.47 -4.73
C PHE A 43 2.79 -16.79 -5.69
N ASP A 44 2.21 -15.81 -6.38
CA ASP A 44 1.12 -16.02 -7.35
C ASP A 44 1.56 -16.86 -8.56
N ASP A 45 2.82 -16.74 -9.00
CA ASP A 45 3.37 -17.58 -10.09
C ASP A 45 3.42 -19.08 -9.72
N ALA A 46 3.34 -19.44 -8.43
CA ALA A 46 3.31 -20.82 -7.96
C ALA A 46 1.88 -21.36 -7.73
N ALA A 47 0.86 -20.49 -7.76
CA ALA A 47 -0.53 -20.83 -7.46
C ALA A 47 -1.40 -21.10 -8.71
N ASP A 48 -0.85 -20.94 -9.91
CA ASP A 48 -1.47 -21.32 -11.20
C ASP A 48 -1.56 -22.85 -11.42
N ALA A 49 -1.60 -23.63 -10.34
CA ALA A 49 -2.18 -24.97 -10.43
C ALA A 49 -3.69 -24.81 -10.67
N PRO A 50 -4.23 -25.25 -11.82
CA PRO A 50 -5.65 -25.09 -12.09
C PRO A 50 -6.43 -25.75 -10.96
N ILE A 51 -7.37 -25.01 -10.36
CA ILE A 51 -8.31 -25.58 -9.40
C ILE A 51 -9.01 -26.72 -10.13
N LYS A 52 -8.56 -27.96 -9.87
CA LYS A 52 -9.29 -29.17 -10.23
C LYS A 52 -10.60 -29.08 -9.46
N LYS A 53 -11.62 -28.52 -10.10
CA LYS A 53 -13.01 -28.73 -9.71
C LYS A 53 -13.17 -30.25 -9.65
N LYS A 54 -13.16 -30.82 -8.45
CA LYS A 54 -13.64 -32.19 -8.28
C LYS A 54 -15.09 -32.15 -8.75
N ALA A 55 -15.32 -32.69 -9.95
CA ALA A 55 -16.67 -32.95 -10.42
C ALA A 55 -17.37 -33.74 -9.30
N PRO A 56 -18.62 -33.41 -8.96
CA PRO A 56 -19.40 -34.25 -8.09
C PRO A 56 -19.53 -35.60 -8.79
N THR A 57 -18.73 -36.58 -8.35
CA THR A 57 -19.00 -38.00 -8.59
C THR A 57 -20.26 -38.33 -7.78
N GLN A 58 -21.40 -37.86 -8.27
CA GLN A 58 -22.70 -38.40 -7.92
C GLN A 58 -22.87 -39.63 -8.80
N ALA A 59 -22.27 -40.73 -8.32
CA ALA A 59 -22.62 -42.06 -8.77
C ALA A 59 -24.10 -42.27 -8.45
N ILE A 60 -24.84 -42.50 -9.52
CA ILE A 60 -26.18 -43.04 -9.59
C ILE A 60 -26.27 -44.28 -8.68
N PRO A 61 -27.35 -44.38 -7.91
CA PRO A 61 -28.27 -45.50 -8.13
C PRO A 61 -29.59 -45.07 -8.75
#